data_AF-X1LGQ4-F1
#
_entry.id   AF-X1LGQ4-F1
#
_cell.length_a   1.000
_cell.length_b   1.000
_cell.length_c   1.000
_cell.angle_alpha   90.00
_cell.angle_beta   90.00
_cell.angle_gamma   90.00
#
_symmetry.space_group_name_H-M   'P 1'
#
loop_
_entity.id
_entity.type
_entity.pdbx_description
1 polymer ?
#
loop_
_entity_poly.entity_id
_entity_poly.type
_entity_poly.pdbx_seq_one_letter_code
_entity_poly.pdbx_strand_id
1 'polypeptide(L)' 'MNPAPKEVKFVIDQLKKAGFEAYIVGGCVRDLLLGVTPEDWDVATNAKPGEIGKIFLRSFSDNIS' A
#
# COMPACT_ATOMS: atom_id res chain seq x y z
N MET A 1 10.05 -14.70 4.18
CA MET A 1 9.37 -13.69 5.02
C MET A 1 9.32 -12.39 4.23
N ASN A 2 8.17 -11.72 4.14
CA ASN A 2 8.07 -10.42 3.45
C ASN A 2 8.74 -9.33 4.33
N PRO A 3 9.83 -8.68 3.87
CA PRO A 3 10.58 -7.70 4.63
C PRO A 3 9.91 -6.32 4.70
N ALA A 4 8.70 -6.16 4.14
CA ALA A 4 7.97 -4.91 4.18
C ALA A 4 7.88 -4.32 5.61
N PRO A 5 8.07 -2.99 5.76
CA PRO A 5 7.89 -2.28 7.02
C PRO A 5 6.52 -2.53 7.65
N LYS A 6 6.41 -2.30 8.96
CA LYS A 6 5.16 -2.55 9.70
C LYS A 6 4.03 -1.65 9.22
N GLU A 7 4.37 -0.45 8.77
CA GLU A 7 3.48 0.57 8.22
C GLU A 7 2.83 0.09 6.93
N VAL A 8 3.60 -0.52 6.02
CA VAL A 8 3.09 -1.09 4.76
C VAL A 8 2.15 -2.25 5.04
N LYS A 9 2.52 -3.14 5.97
CA LYS A 9 1.64 -4.25 6.39
C LYS A 9 0.36 -3.73 7.02
N PHE A 10 0.44 -2.71 7.86
CA PHE A 10 -0.72 -2.07 8.46
C PHE A 10 -1.69 -1.55 7.40
N VAL A 11 -1.21 -0.83 6.38
CA VAL A 11 -2.05 -0.32 5.28
C VAL A 11 -2.77 -1.46 4.56
N ILE A 12 -2.03 -2.51 4.17
CA ILE A 12 -2.60 -3.69 3.49
C ILE A 12 -3.66 -4.37 4.38
N ASP A 13 -3.36 -4.54 5.66
CA ASP A 13 -4.27 -5.19 6.60
C ASP A 13 -5.55 -4.38 6.83
N GLN A 14 -5.46 -3.05 6.91
CA GLN A 14 -6.65 -2.20 7.04
C GLN A 14 -7.54 -2.26 5.79
N LEU A 15 -6.93 -2.19 4.60
CA LEU A 15 -7.66 -2.33 3.33
C LEU A 15 -8.35 -3.69 3.23
N LYS A 16 -7.64 -4.78 3.55
CA LYS A 16 -8.20 -6.13 3.55
C LYS A 16 -9.29 -6.34 4.58
N LYS A 17 -9.13 -5.80 5.80
CA LYS A 17 -10.17 -5.83 6.84
C LYS A 17 -11.44 -5.07 6.42
N ALA A 18 -11.29 -4.02 5.63
CA ALA A 18 -12.40 -3.27 5.05
C ALA A 18 -13.04 -3.96 3.82
N GLY A 19 -12.55 -5.14 3.42
CA GLY A 19 -13.11 -5.94 2.32
C GLY A 19 -12.51 -5.62 0.95
N PHE A 20 -11.44 -4.83 0.89
CA PHE A 20 -10.76 -4.48 -0.36
C PHE A 20 -9.56 -5.39 -0.64
N GLU A 21 -9.21 -5.50 -1.91
CA GLU A 21 -7.95 -6.10 -2.32
C GLU A 21 -6.82 -5.09 -2.14
N ALA A 22 -5.65 -5.55 -1.70
CA ALA A 22 -4.48 -4.71 -1.50
C ALA A 22 -3.18 -5.50 -1.71
N TYR A 23 -2.29 -4.96 -2.54
CA TYR A 23 -1.05 -5.60 -2.97
C TYR A 23 0.11 -4.63 -3.02
N ILE A 24 1.30 -5.11 -2.68
CA ILE A 24 2.55 -4.38 -2.91
C ILE A 24 2.86 -4.44 -4.41
N VAL A 25 3.16 -3.29 -5.02
CA VAL A 25 3.43 -3.16 -6.46
C VAL A 25 4.64 -2.25 -6.70
N GLY A 26 4.98 -2.01 -7.96
CA GLY A 26 6.01 -1.03 -8.32
C GLY A 26 7.45 -1.53 -8.16
N GLY A 27 8.38 -0.58 -8.04
CA GLY A 27 9.83 -0.84 -8.01
C GLY A 27 10.25 -1.74 -6.85
N CYS A 28 9.60 -1.59 -5.70
CA CYS A 28 9.89 -2.39 -4.52
C CYS A 28 9.73 -3.89 -4.75
N VAL A 29 8.78 -4.33 -5.59
CA VAL A 29 8.62 -5.76 -5.93
C VAL A 29 9.82 -6.26 -6.74
N ARG A 30 10.27 -5.50 -7.73
CA ARG A 30 11.47 -5.84 -8.52
C ARG A 30 12.68 -5.93 -7.60
N ASP A 31 12.87 -4.95 -6.73
CA ASP A 31 14.04 -4.89 -5.86
C ASP A 31 14.07 -6.09 -4.90
N LEU A 32 12.93 -6.47 -4.34
CA LEU A 32 12.80 -7.71 -3.56
C LEU A 32 13.16 -8.97 -4.34
N LEU A 33 12.75 -9.07 -5.60
CA LEU A 33 13.09 -10.21 -6.47
C LEU A 33 14.59 -10.25 -6.79
N LEU A 34 15.25 -9.09 -6.81
CA LEU A 34 16.70 -8.96 -6.99
C LEU A 34 17.49 -9.09 -5.68
N GLY A 35 16.81 -9.25 -4.54
CA GLY A 35 17.44 -9.29 -3.22
C GLY A 35 17.98 -7.94 -2.73
N VAL A 36 17.51 -6.85 -3.35
CA VAL A 36 17.83 -5.47 -2.98
C VAL A 36 16.75 -4.94 -2.02
N THR A 37 17.16 -4.17 -1.02
CA THR A 37 16.22 -3.51 -0.11
C THR A 37 15.53 -2.35 -0.82
N PRO A 38 14.19 -2.33 -0.94
CA PRO A 38 13.48 -1.21 -1.53
C PRO A 38 13.64 0.10 -0.77
N GLU A 39 13.75 1.21 -1.49
CA GLU A 39 13.82 2.56 -0.92
C GLU A 39 12.42 3.14 -0.63
N ASP A 40 11.45 2.80 -1.47
CA ASP A 40 10.04 3.16 -1.36
C ASP A 40 9.13 1.91 -1.39
N TRP A 41 7.85 2.09 -1.05
CA TRP A 41 6.87 1.01 -1.01
C TRP A 41 5.52 1.49 -1.54
N ASP A 42 5.09 0.92 -2.66
CA ASP A 42 3.79 1.23 -3.27
C ASP A 42 2.76 0.14 -2.96
N VAL A 43 1.52 0.57 -2.67
CA VAL A 43 0.38 -0.32 -2.48
C VAL A 43 -0.72 0.04 -3.48
N ALA A 44 -1.16 -0.95 -4.25
CA ALA A 44 -2.34 -0.84 -5.10
C ALA A 44 -3.55 -1.50 -4.43
N THR A 45 -4.73 -0.90 -4.60
CA THR A 45 -5.99 -1.40 -4.06
C THR A 45 -7.15 -1.12 -5.01
N ASN A 46 -8.22 -1.93 -4.93
CA ASN A 46 -9.48 -1.66 -5.63
C ASN A 46 -10.39 -0.67 -4.88
N ALA A 47 -9.99 -0.17 -3.70
CA ALA A 47 -10.68 0.90 -3.00
C ALA A 47 -10.57 2.23 -3.75
N LYS A 48 -11.69 2.94 -3.91
CA LYS A 48 -11.72 4.28 -4.52
C LYS A 48 -11.21 5.33 -3.51
N PRO A 49 -10.72 6.51 -3.97
CA PRO A 49 -10.23 7.55 -3.07
C PRO A 49 -11.21 7.95 -1.95
N GLY A 50 -12.51 8.05 -2.25
CA GLY A 50 -13.54 8.35 -1.25
C GLY A 50 -13.81 7.23 -0.23
N GLU A 51 -13.39 6.00 -0.51
CA GLU A 51 -13.46 4.85 0.41
C GLU A 51 -12.20 4.78 1.28
N ILE A 52 -11.04 5.11 0.72
CA ILE A 52 -9.76 5.17 1.45
C ILE A 52 -9.87 6.13 2.64
N GLY A 53 -10.48 7.31 2.45
CA GLY A 53 -10.68 8.28 3.53
C GLY A 53 -11.58 7.79 4.68
N LYS A 54 -12.40 6.76 4.48
CA LYS A 54 -13.21 6.14 5.54
C LYS A 54 -12.42 5.11 6.35
N ILE A 55 -11.39 4.53 5.75
CA ILE A 55 -10.53 3.50 6.36
C ILE A 55 -9.41 4.17 7.16
N PHE A 56 -8.84 5.24 6.61
CA PHE A 56 -7.75 5.97 7.23
C PHE A 56 -8.22 7.38 7.62
N LEU A 57 -8.21 7.68 8.93
CA LEU A 57 -8.61 8.97 9.53
C LEU A 57 -7.87 10.20 8.97
N ARG A 58 -6.82 10.00 8.16
CA ARG A 58 -6.05 11.06 7.49
C ARG A 58 -5.58 10.55 6.12
N SER A 59 -6.42 10.73 5.10
CA SER A 59 -6.06 10.47 3.70
C SER A 59 -5.96 11.81 2.96
N PHE A 60 -4.74 12.20 2.57
CA PHE A 60 -4.53 13.36 1.69
C PHE A 60 -4.68 12.86 0.25
N SER A 61 -5.70 13.36 -0.45
CA SER A 61 -5.93 13.06 -1.87
C SER A 61 -5.38 14.20 -2.72
N ASP A 62 -4.06 14.36 -2.78
CA ASP A 62 -3.45 15.27 -3.75
C ASP A 62 -3.23 14.52 -5.07
N ASN A 63 -4.31 14.36 -5.84
CA ASN A 63 -4.18 14.14 -7.28
C ASN A 63 -3.91 15.51 -7.93
N ILE A 64 -2.67 15.97 -7.89
CA ILE A 64 -2.24 17.08 -8.75
C ILE A 64 -2.10 16.49 -10.14
N SER A 65 -3.13 16.73 -10.96
CA SER A 65 -3.04 16.65 -12.42
C SER A 65 -2.40 17.91 -12.96
#